data_AF-W7DAA1-F1
#
_entry.id   AF-W7DAA1-F1
#
_cell.length_a   1.000
_cell.length_b   1.000
_cell.length_c   1.000
_cell.angle_alpha   90.00
_cell.angle_beta   90.00
_cell.angle_gamma   90.00
#
_symmetry.space_group_name_H-M   'P 1'
#
loop_
_entity.id
_entity.type
_entity.pdbx_description
1 polymer ?
#
loop_
_entity_poly.entity_id
_entity_poly.type
_entity_poly.pdbx_seq_one_letter_code
_entity_poly.pdbx_strand_id
1 'polypeptide(L)'
;MFIINWLKVASRGWMKFLLILLALLIIEAAVFLKYGFLLFGVFFIILLIYFRLTMDKIIYALGIIILFAGLFGSYLGIPGNENLFLFRILIPIHLILLCVSHPPILERVYHVRAFFYFYFFYFIMSMLMTFFWTPSFSESFRYLYFLFEWLYILFLCVYSFPGKPELRTFSNLMVVFYMMMLALGCFESLTGYHLPQSGSLYYLTTTSKFQPTGLQFNTNDFASVLTIFFPLVIIQVLKYPRKNIRVIVAGIIIMATVFLTIMTYSRMAMLVLGIQLLLLLFSWVKSYIFLILYALLTGFLFISTFY
;
A
#
# COMPACT_ATOMS: atom_id res chain seq x y z
N MET A 1 -16.68 8.18 2.85
CA MET A 1 -17.67 8.73 1.88
C MET A 1 -17.41 10.19 1.50
N PHE A 2 -16.55 10.94 2.20
CA PHE A 2 -16.35 12.38 1.98
C PHE A 2 -15.81 12.69 0.59
N ILE A 3 -14.59 12.31 0.16
CA ILE A 3 -14.05 12.65 -1.19
C ILE A 3 -14.98 12.23 -2.35
N ILE A 4 -15.69 11.11 -2.24
CA ILE A 4 -16.65 10.64 -3.27
C ILE A 4 -17.99 11.40 -3.21
N ASN A 5 -18.52 11.73 -2.02
CA ASN A 5 -19.64 12.66 -1.87
C ASN A 5 -19.20 14.13 -2.13
N TRP A 6 -17.91 14.44 -2.07
CA TRP A 6 -17.31 15.74 -2.35
C TRP A 6 -17.15 15.93 -3.85
N LEU A 7 -16.77 14.88 -4.58
CA LEU A 7 -17.00 14.75 -6.02
C LEU A 7 -18.50 14.80 -6.34
N LYS A 8 -19.42 14.40 -5.45
CA LYS A 8 -20.86 14.66 -5.67
C LYS A 8 -21.24 16.14 -5.53
N VAL A 9 -20.66 16.86 -4.57
CA VAL A 9 -20.92 18.28 -4.27
C VAL A 9 -20.20 19.23 -5.24
N ALA A 10 -19.05 18.82 -5.80
CA ALA A 10 -18.33 19.56 -6.83
C ALA A 10 -19.00 19.41 -8.20
N SER A 11 -20.11 20.13 -8.40
CA SER A 11 -20.60 20.67 -9.67
C SER A 11 -20.92 19.69 -10.83
N ARG A 12 -21.48 20.23 -11.91
CA ARG A 12 -21.92 19.56 -13.14
C ARG A 12 -20.95 18.44 -13.57
N GLY A 13 -21.47 17.34 -14.13
CA GLY A 13 -20.69 16.13 -14.43
C GLY A 13 -19.35 16.34 -15.16
N TRP A 14 -19.23 17.40 -15.97
CA TRP A 14 -18.00 17.77 -16.67
C TRP A 14 -16.85 18.21 -15.73
N MET A 15 -17.13 18.87 -14.60
CA MET A 15 -16.07 19.27 -13.65
C MET A 15 -15.45 18.06 -12.94
N LYS A 16 -16.26 17.04 -12.63
CA LYS A 16 -15.75 15.78 -12.05
C LYS A 16 -14.85 15.06 -13.04
N PHE A 17 -15.25 15.03 -14.30
CA PHE A 17 -14.45 14.48 -15.38
C PHE A 17 -13.11 15.20 -15.51
N LEU A 18 -13.11 16.54 -15.51
CA LEU A 18 -11.88 17.34 -15.55
C LEU A 18 -10.97 17.08 -14.35
N LEU A 19 -11.52 16.98 -13.13
CA LEU A 19 -10.72 16.67 -11.93
C LEU A 19 -10.11 15.27 -11.98
N ILE A 20 -10.84 14.28 -12.50
CA ILE A 20 -10.32 12.92 -12.69
C ILE A 20 -9.21 12.93 -13.75
N LEU A 21 -9.44 13.60 -14.88
CA LEU A 21 -8.45 13.73 -15.94
C LEU A 21 -7.18 14.40 -15.44
N LEU A 22 -7.31 15.49 -14.68
CA LEU A 22 -6.20 16.19 -14.08
C LEU A 22 -5.44 15.31 -13.08
N ALA A 23 -6.16 14.55 -12.24
CA ALA A 23 -5.52 13.61 -11.32
C ALA A 23 -4.74 12.51 -12.07
N LEU A 24 -5.27 11.98 -13.17
CA LEU A 24 -4.58 11.01 -14.02
C LEU A 24 -3.31 11.60 -14.65
N LEU A 25 -3.40 12.82 -15.19
CA LEU A 25 -2.26 13.54 -15.76
C LEU A 25 -1.16 13.81 -14.71
N ILE A 26 -1.56 14.13 -13.48
CA ILE A 26 -0.61 14.33 -12.38
C ILE A 26 0.07 13.00 -11.99
N ILE A 27 -0.68 11.88 -11.97
CA ILE A 27 -0.10 10.55 -11.72
C ILE A 27 0.88 10.18 -12.84
N GLU A 28 0.50 10.36 -14.10
CA GLU A 28 1.37 10.11 -15.25
C GLU A 28 2.64 10.97 -15.18
N ALA A 29 2.49 12.27 -14.92
CA ALA A 29 3.60 13.18 -14.72
C ALA A 29 4.51 12.74 -13.56
N ALA A 30 3.95 12.29 -12.44
CA ALA A 30 4.73 11.77 -11.31
C ALA A 30 5.51 10.50 -11.66
N VAL A 31 4.95 9.64 -12.53
CA VAL A 31 5.62 8.41 -12.95
C VAL A 31 6.77 8.68 -13.93
N PHE A 32 6.56 9.58 -14.89
CA PHE A 32 7.49 9.76 -16.02
C PHE A 32 8.40 10.99 -15.91
N LEU A 33 8.06 11.99 -15.09
CA LEU A 33 8.89 13.18 -14.90
C LEU A 33 9.61 13.14 -13.57
N LYS A 34 10.90 13.47 -13.60
CA LYS A 34 11.79 13.51 -12.42
C LYS A 34 11.13 14.22 -11.23
N TYR A 35 10.59 15.42 -11.39
CA TYR A 35 9.95 16.16 -10.29
C TYR A 35 8.41 16.20 -10.40
N GLY A 36 7.79 15.23 -11.07
CA GLY A 36 6.35 15.21 -11.29
C GLY A 36 5.53 15.17 -10.00
N PHE A 37 6.07 14.62 -8.91
CA PHE A 37 5.41 14.61 -7.61
C PHE A 37 5.12 16.03 -7.05
N LEU A 38 5.85 17.07 -7.46
CA LEU A 38 5.59 18.45 -7.04
C LEU A 38 4.21 18.94 -7.52
N LEU A 39 3.72 18.39 -8.63
CA LEU A 39 2.38 18.68 -9.14
C LEU A 39 1.28 18.25 -8.17
N PHE A 40 1.50 17.21 -7.35
CA PHE A 40 0.58 16.87 -6.26
C PHE A 40 0.47 17.98 -5.21
N GLY A 41 1.60 18.60 -4.85
CA GLY A 41 1.62 19.73 -3.91
C GLY A 41 0.85 20.93 -4.44
N VAL A 42 1.11 21.32 -5.69
CA VAL A 42 0.41 22.42 -6.38
C VAL A 42 -1.09 22.12 -6.50
N PHE A 43 -1.44 20.92 -6.95
CA PHE A 43 -2.83 20.48 -7.07
C PHE A 43 -3.55 20.50 -5.71
N PHE A 44 -2.90 20.01 -4.66
CA PHE A 44 -3.46 20.03 -3.32
C PHE A 44 -3.73 21.46 -2.84
N ILE A 45 -2.78 22.40 -3.03
CA ILE A 45 -2.97 23.82 -2.68
C ILE A 45 -4.13 24.43 -3.47
N ILE A 46 -4.24 24.15 -4.78
CA ILE A 46 -5.36 24.62 -5.61
C ILE A 46 -6.69 24.11 -5.05
N LEU A 47 -6.76 22.82 -4.66
CA LEU A 47 -7.96 22.27 -4.03
C LEU A 47 -8.27 22.96 -2.69
N LEU A 48 -7.27 23.25 -1.86
CA LEU A 48 -7.46 23.96 -0.60
C LEU A 48 -8.07 25.36 -0.82
N ILE A 49 -7.51 26.13 -1.76
CA ILE A 49 -7.93 27.50 -2.06
C ILE A 49 -9.33 27.52 -2.68
N TYR A 50 -9.56 26.70 -3.71
CA TYR A 50 -10.81 26.69 -4.46
C TYR A 50 -12.01 26.26 -3.59
N PHE A 51 -11.80 25.28 -2.70
CA PHE A 51 -12.90 24.69 -1.95
C PHE A 51 -13.03 25.19 -0.51
N ARG A 52 -12.18 26.12 -0.04
CA ARG A 52 -12.23 26.72 1.30
C ARG A 52 -12.42 25.66 2.41
N LEU A 53 -11.51 24.69 2.43
CA LEU A 53 -11.58 23.54 3.33
C LEU A 53 -11.36 23.94 4.80
N THR A 54 -12.14 23.34 5.72
CA THR A 54 -11.92 23.49 7.17
C THR A 54 -10.74 22.64 7.64
N MET A 55 -10.06 23.01 8.73
CA MET A 55 -8.85 22.32 9.21
C MET A 55 -9.05 20.80 9.41
N ASP A 56 -10.17 20.37 10.00
CA ASP A 56 -10.49 18.94 10.14
C ASP A 56 -10.54 18.19 8.81
N LYS A 57 -11.03 18.85 7.76
CA LYS A 57 -11.10 18.27 6.42
C LYS A 57 -9.73 18.22 5.76
N ILE A 58 -8.87 19.20 6.03
CA ILE A 58 -7.49 19.23 5.56
C ILE A 58 -6.70 18.08 6.19
N ILE A 59 -6.81 17.92 7.52
CA ILE A 59 -6.17 16.81 8.25
C ILE A 59 -6.65 15.48 7.69
N TYR A 60 -7.97 15.31 7.55
CA TYR A 60 -8.54 14.09 6.98
C TYR A 60 -8.01 13.80 5.56
N ALA A 61 -8.04 14.79 4.66
CA ALA A 61 -7.59 14.63 3.28
C ALA A 61 -6.09 14.31 3.23
N LEU A 62 -5.28 14.97 4.05
CA LEU A 62 -3.85 14.75 4.13
C LEU A 62 -3.54 13.33 4.65
N GLY A 63 -4.29 12.82 5.63
CA GLY A 63 -4.18 11.43 6.09
C GLY A 63 -4.44 10.41 4.97
N ILE A 64 -5.47 10.64 4.14
CA ILE A 64 -5.74 9.82 2.95
C ILE A 64 -4.59 9.91 1.94
N ILE A 65 -4.09 11.12 1.67
CA ILE A 65 -2.97 11.33 0.74
C ILE A 65 -1.71 10.61 1.22
N ILE A 66 -1.41 10.61 2.52
CA ILE A 66 -0.28 9.88 3.09
C ILE A 66 -0.41 8.38 2.81
N LEU A 67 -1.59 7.80 3.06
CA LEU A 67 -1.84 6.37 2.82
C LEU A 67 -1.63 6.00 1.34
N PHE A 68 -2.15 6.80 0.42
CA PHE A 68 -1.93 6.57 -1.01
C PHE A 68 -0.49 6.87 -1.43
N ALA A 69 0.16 7.88 -0.87
CA ALA A 69 1.55 8.21 -1.20
C ALA A 69 2.51 7.08 -0.84
N GLY A 70 2.25 6.36 0.27
CA GLY A 70 3.00 5.15 0.62
C GLY A 70 2.89 4.04 -0.43
N LEU A 71 1.77 3.96 -1.17
CA LEU A 71 1.56 2.93 -2.20
C LEU A 71 2.35 3.20 -3.48
N PHE A 72 2.62 4.46 -3.81
CA PHE A 72 3.40 4.85 -4.99
C PHE A 72 4.92 4.92 -4.73
N GLY A 73 5.36 4.72 -3.48
CA GLY A 73 6.77 4.56 -3.12
C GLY A 73 7.68 5.63 -3.72
N SER A 74 8.70 5.19 -4.47
CA SER A 74 9.71 6.03 -5.11
C SER A 74 9.20 6.96 -6.19
N TYR A 75 8.04 6.68 -6.80
CA TYR A 75 7.45 7.54 -7.84
C TYR A 75 6.88 8.83 -7.26
N LEU A 76 6.67 8.89 -5.95
CA LEU A 76 6.39 10.13 -5.22
C LEU A 76 7.58 10.52 -4.33
N GLY A 77 8.80 10.09 -4.65
CA GLY A 77 10.01 10.44 -3.92
C GLY A 77 10.78 11.59 -4.56
N ILE A 78 11.71 12.15 -3.78
CA ILE A 78 12.69 13.11 -4.30
C ILE A 78 13.73 12.34 -5.14
N PRO A 79 13.89 12.66 -6.43
CA PRO A 79 14.85 11.99 -7.30
C PRO A 79 16.29 12.09 -6.78
N GLY A 80 17.00 10.97 -6.82
CA GLY A 80 18.36 10.87 -6.29
C GLY A 80 18.42 10.70 -4.77
N ASN A 81 17.27 10.60 -4.09
CA ASN A 81 17.21 10.22 -2.68
C ASN A 81 16.22 9.06 -2.47
N GLU A 82 16.77 7.85 -2.36
CA GLU A 82 16.02 6.59 -2.20
C GLU A 82 15.24 6.51 -0.87
N ASN A 83 15.44 7.45 0.05
CA ASN A 83 14.81 7.45 1.36
C ASN A 83 13.80 8.59 1.59
N LEU A 84 13.65 9.55 0.68
CA LEU A 84 12.74 10.68 0.87
C LEU A 84 11.51 10.56 -0.03
N PHE A 85 10.53 9.80 0.45
CA PHE A 85 9.21 9.67 -0.18
C PHE A 85 8.25 10.76 0.29
N LEU A 86 7.27 11.12 -0.55
CA LEU A 86 6.26 12.12 -0.23
C LEU A 86 5.56 11.81 1.10
N PHE A 87 5.19 10.56 1.36
CA PHE A 87 4.52 10.20 2.61
C PHE A 87 5.37 10.52 3.85
N ARG A 88 6.71 10.37 3.77
CA ARG A 88 7.64 10.69 4.86
C ARG A 88 7.70 12.19 5.16
N ILE A 89 7.52 13.03 4.14
CA ILE A 89 7.44 14.49 4.28
C ILE A 89 6.07 14.89 4.84
N LEU A 90 5.00 14.23 4.39
CA LEU A 90 3.63 14.56 4.79
C LEU A 90 3.29 14.10 6.22
N ILE A 91 3.90 13.02 6.73
CA ILE A 91 3.64 12.53 8.11
C ILE A 91 3.92 13.60 9.17
N PRO A 92 5.11 14.25 9.24
CA PRO A 92 5.36 15.33 10.18
C PRO A 92 4.39 16.50 10.05
N ILE A 93 4.05 16.89 8.82
CA ILE A 93 3.08 17.97 8.56
C ILE A 93 1.71 17.60 9.13
N HIS A 94 1.24 16.38 8.86
CA HIS A 94 -0.03 15.87 9.38
C HIS A 94 -0.03 15.78 10.90
N LEU A 95 1.08 15.35 11.52
CA LEU A 95 1.22 15.29 12.97
C LEU A 95 1.14 16.69 13.61
N ILE A 96 1.85 17.68 13.05
CA ILE A 96 1.80 19.06 13.54
C ILE A 96 0.37 19.61 13.45
N LEU A 97 -0.32 19.40 12.32
CA LEU A 97 -1.70 19.85 12.15
C LEU A 97 -2.66 19.18 13.13
N LEU A 98 -2.48 17.89 13.40
CA LEU A 98 -3.22 17.15 14.43
C LEU A 98 -3.03 17.75 15.82
N CYS A 99 -1.79 18.04 16.20
CA CYS A 99 -1.48 18.62 17.51
C CYS A 99 -2.04 20.03 17.68
N VAL A 100 -2.00 20.86 16.64
CA VAL A 100 -2.47 22.26 16.70
C VAL A 100 -4.00 22.36 16.64
N SER A 101 -4.64 21.52 15.82
CA SER A 101 -6.09 21.65 15.58
C SER A 101 -6.95 20.91 16.61
N HIS A 102 -6.34 20.06 17.45
CA HIS A 102 -7.01 19.26 18.47
C HIS A 102 -8.33 18.59 18.02
N PRO A 103 -8.36 17.90 16.87
CA PRO A 103 -9.59 17.22 16.46
C PRO A 103 -9.94 16.13 17.48
N PRO A 104 -11.21 15.67 17.55
CA PRO A 104 -11.63 14.65 18.50
C PRO A 104 -11.08 13.26 18.12
N ILE A 105 -9.78 13.05 18.32
CA ILE A 105 -9.04 11.83 17.95
C ILE A 105 -9.59 10.63 18.72
N LEU A 106 -9.78 10.80 20.03
CA LEU A 106 -10.23 9.74 20.94
C LEU A 106 -11.60 9.18 20.54
N GLU A 107 -12.51 10.03 20.09
CA GLU A 107 -13.83 9.61 19.61
C GLU A 107 -13.71 8.72 18.36
N ARG A 108 -12.80 9.06 17.45
CA ARG A 108 -12.60 8.32 16.19
C ARG A 108 -11.90 6.97 16.38
N VAL A 109 -11.01 6.86 17.36
CA VAL A 109 -10.24 5.62 17.61
C VAL A 109 -10.78 4.79 18.77
N TYR A 110 -11.86 5.24 19.42
CA TYR A 110 -12.39 4.63 20.65
C TYR A 110 -12.62 3.12 20.52
N HIS A 111 -13.20 2.67 19.41
CA HIS A 111 -13.53 1.26 19.17
C HIS A 111 -12.32 0.33 19.10
N VAL A 112 -11.14 0.86 18.84
CA VAL A 112 -9.88 0.11 18.72
C VAL A 112 -8.82 0.60 19.70
N ARG A 113 -9.20 1.36 20.73
CA ARG A 113 -8.26 1.91 21.72
C ARG A 113 -7.40 0.85 22.40
N ALA A 114 -7.97 -0.34 22.66
CA ALA A 114 -7.25 -1.46 23.25
C ALA A 114 -6.14 -1.98 22.31
N PHE A 115 -6.40 -2.02 21.00
CA PHE A 115 -5.39 -2.35 20.00
C PHE A 115 -4.27 -1.30 20.02
N PHE A 116 -4.58 0.00 20.07
CA PHE A 116 -3.55 1.04 20.18
C PHE A 116 -2.74 0.97 21.47
N TYR A 117 -3.36 0.68 22.63
CA TYR A 117 -2.62 0.52 23.88
C TYR A 117 -1.67 -0.67 23.84
N PHE A 118 -2.14 -1.82 23.37
CA PHE A 118 -1.30 -3.01 23.21
C PHE A 118 -0.16 -2.73 22.23
N TYR A 119 -0.47 -2.12 21.10
CA TYR A 119 0.50 -1.87 20.04
C TYR A 119 1.51 -0.76 20.44
N PHE A 120 1.08 0.25 21.20
CA PHE A 120 1.96 1.25 21.82
C PHE A 120 2.85 0.63 22.91
N PHE A 121 2.34 -0.29 23.71
CA PHE A 121 3.15 -1.05 24.65
C PHE A 121 4.24 -1.86 23.92
N TYR A 122 3.88 -2.56 22.83
CA TYR A 122 4.85 -3.25 21.97
C TYR A 122 5.86 -2.29 21.38
N PHE A 123 5.44 -1.11 20.94
CA PHE A 123 6.36 -0.07 20.46
C PHE A 123 7.43 0.25 21.50
N ILE A 124 7.02 0.59 22.73
CA ILE A 124 7.96 0.92 23.82
C ILE A 124 8.89 -0.27 24.11
N MET A 125 8.37 -1.50 24.17
CA MET A 125 9.19 -2.69 24.36
C MET A 125 10.21 -2.87 23.22
N SER A 126 9.77 -2.71 21.98
CA SER A 126 10.65 -2.74 20.80
C SER A 126 11.69 -1.62 20.85
N MET A 127 11.34 -0.42 21.33
CA MET A 127 12.29 0.67 21.50
C MET A 127 13.39 0.29 22.48
N LEU A 128 12.99 -0.22 23.66
CA LEU A 128 13.92 -0.65 24.69
C LEU A 128 14.85 -1.74 24.15
N MET A 129 14.32 -2.77 23.48
CA MET A 129 15.13 -3.84 22.90
C MET A 129 16.06 -3.34 21.79
N THR A 130 15.61 -2.41 20.95
CA THR A 130 16.42 -1.89 19.83
C THR A 130 17.67 -1.18 20.34
N PHE A 131 17.57 -0.37 21.40
CA PHE A 131 18.73 0.30 21.99
C PHE A 131 19.78 -0.67 22.56
N PHE A 132 19.37 -1.85 23.03
CA PHE A 132 20.30 -2.89 23.48
C PHE A 132 20.90 -3.71 22.32
N TRP A 133 20.18 -3.85 21.22
CA TRP A 133 20.56 -4.74 20.12
C TRP A 133 21.42 -4.06 19.04
N THR A 134 21.26 -2.75 18.85
CA THR A 134 21.95 -2.06 17.75
C THR A 134 23.37 -1.66 18.10
N PRO A 135 24.31 -1.73 17.13
CA PRO A 135 25.72 -1.42 17.36
C PRO A 135 26.00 0.08 17.53
N SER A 136 25.07 0.97 17.16
CA SER A 136 25.22 2.40 17.34
C SER A 136 23.88 3.07 17.62
N PHE A 137 23.95 4.22 18.29
CA PHE A 137 22.80 5.06 18.60
C PHE A 137 22.09 5.55 17.34
N SER A 138 22.85 5.91 16.29
CA SER A 138 22.29 6.35 15.01
C SER A 138 21.42 5.25 14.37
N GLU A 139 21.87 4.00 14.45
CA GLU A 139 21.10 2.85 13.95
C GLU A 139 19.83 2.63 14.77
N SER A 140 19.90 2.79 16.10
CA SER A 140 18.71 2.73 16.95
C SER A 140 17.67 3.75 16.50
N PHE A 141 18.04 5.02 16.36
CA PHE A 141 17.11 6.09 15.94
C PHE A 141 16.47 5.82 14.58
N ARG A 142 17.25 5.28 13.63
CA ARG A 142 16.73 4.91 12.32
C ARG A 142 15.63 3.85 12.41
N TYR A 143 15.85 2.78 13.18
CA TYR A 143 14.82 1.75 13.36
C TYR A 143 13.60 2.25 14.12
N LEU A 144 13.80 3.11 15.12
CA LEU A 144 12.72 3.74 15.87
C LEU A 144 11.86 4.63 14.98
N TYR A 145 12.49 5.39 14.09
CA TYR A 145 11.80 6.21 13.10
C TYR A 145 10.97 5.34 12.15
N PHE A 146 11.54 4.27 11.58
CA PHE A 146 10.77 3.36 10.72
C PHE A 146 9.60 2.69 11.44
N LEU A 147 9.79 2.32 12.70
CA LEU A 147 8.71 1.76 13.51
C LEU A 147 7.61 2.81 13.77
N PHE A 148 7.99 4.06 14.04
CA PHE A 148 7.05 5.18 14.14
C PHE A 148 6.28 5.41 12.83
N GLU A 149 6.94 5.34 11.66
CA GLU A 149 6.26 5.46 10.36
C GLU A 149 5.13 4.42 10.23
N TRP A 150 5.44 3.15 10.49
CA TRP A 150 4.46 2.07 10.41
C TRP A 150 3.31 2.24 11.41
N LEU A 151 3.62 2.65 12.64
CA LEU A 151 2.62 2.99 13.65
C LEU A 151 1.70 4.10 13.20
N TYR A 152 2.27 5.12 12.58
CA TYR A 152 1.53 6.26 12.09
C TYR A 152 0.60 5.88 10.94
N ILE A 153 1.07 5.05 10.00
CA ILE A 153 0.24 4.50 8.93
C ILE A 153 -0.93 3.69 9.48
N LEU A 154 -0.70 2.82 10.48
CA LEU A 154 -1.77 2.08 11.15
C LEU A 154 -2.76 3.01 11.85
N PHE A 155 -2.26 4.05 12.53
CA PHE A 155 -3.09 5.10 13.10
C PHE A 155 -3.97 5.77 12.05
N LEU A 156 -3.41 6.16 10.90
CA LEU A 156 -4.15 6.78 9.80
C LEU A 156 -5.23 5.88 9.23
N CYS A 157 -4.99 4.57 9.12
CA CYS A 157 -5.99 3.60 8.66
C CYS A 157 -7.22 3.59 9.58
N VAL A 158 -7.03 3.68 10.90
CA VAL A 158 -8.17 3.76 11.83
C VAL A 158 -8.80 5.15 11.80
N TYR A 159 -7.98 6.19 11.96
CA TYR A 159 -8.43 7.57 12.11
C TYR A 159 -9.20 8.08 10.88
N SER A 160 -8.78 7.66 9.68
CA SER A 160 -9.36 8.08 8.40
C SER A 160 -10.59 7.26 7.99
N PHE A 161 -10.82 6.09 8.59
CA PHE A 161 -11.91 5.19 8.23
C PHE A 161 -12.70 4.69 9.46
N PRO A 162 -13.34 5.58 10.24
CA PRO A 162 -14.06 5.19 11.45
C PRO A 162 -15.34 4.36 11.16
N GLY A 163 -15.88 4.45 9.95
CA GLY A 163 -17.13 3.80 9.56
C GLY A 163 -16.96 2.60 8.62
N LYS A 164 -17.96 1.69 8.65
CA LYS A 164 -18.08 0.57 7.69
C LYS A 164 -18.10 1.02 6.21
N PRO A 165 -18.82 2.08 5.78
CA PRO A 165 -18.86 2.46 4.37
C PRO A 165 -17.55 3.08 3.88
N GLU A 166 -16.86 3.84 4.73
CA GLU A 166 -15.51 4.36 4.51
C GLU A 166 -14.52 3.23 4.27
N LEU A 167 -14.48 2.27 5.20
CA LEU A 167 -13.59 1.12 5.10
C LEU A 167 -13.87 0.30 3.84
N ARG A 168 -15.16 0.07 3.49
CA ARG A 168 -15.52 -0.64 2.25
C ARG A 168 -15.03 0.10 1.00
N THR A 169 -15.12 1.42 0.99
CA THR A 169 -14.63 2.25 -0.13
C THR A 169 -13.12 2.13 -0.26
N PHE A 170 -12.39 2.26 0.86
CA PHE A 170 -10.94 2.08 0.90
C PHE A 170 -10.55 0.66 0.43
N SER A 171 -11.20 -0.39 0.94
CA SER A 171 -10.93 -1.76 0.51
C SER A 171 -11.15 -1.97 -0.99
N ASN A 172 -12.21 -1.39 -1.57
CA ASN A 172 -12.44 -1.45 -3.01
C ASN A 172 -11.32 -0.75 -3.80
N LEU A 173 -10.87 0.42 -3.34
CA LEU A 173 -9.75 1.13 -3.95
C LEU A 173 -8.45 0.33 -3.87
N MET A 174 -8.19 -0.31 -2.73
CA MET A 174 -7.04 -1.20 -2.57
C MET A 174 -7.09 -2.39 -3.51
N VAL A 175 -8.27 -2.97 -3.79
CA VAL A 175 -8.41 -4.00 -4.83
C VAL A 175 -8.01 -3.47 -6.21
N VAL A 176 -8.49 -2.28 -6.60
CA VAL A 176 -8.11 -1.68 -7.90
C VAL A 176 -6.60 -1.46 -7.98
N PHE A 177 -6.02 -0.86 -6.93
CA PHE A 177 -4.58 -0.64 -6.85
C PHE A 177 -3.80 -1.95 -6.91
N TYR A 178 -4.23 -2.98 -6.18
CA TYR A 178 -3.62 -4.30 -6.20
C TYR A 178 -3.64 -4.95 -7.58
N MET A 179 -4.77 -4.87 -8.29
CA MET A 179 -4.88 -5.40 -9.65
C MET A 179 -3.93 -4.68 -10.62
N MET A 180 -3.76 -3.37 -10.47
CA MET A 180 -2.78 -2.59 -11.23
C MET A 180 -1.35 -3.06 -10.93
N MET A 181 -1.00 -3.27 -9.65
CA MET A 181 0.31 -3.79 -9.25
C MET A 181 0.57 -5.20 -9.77
N LEU A 182 -0.43 -6.08 -9.78
CA LEU A 182 -0.32 -7.41 -10.40
C LEU A 182 -0.08 -7.30 -11.91
N ALA A 183 -0.85 -6.47 -12.61
CA ALA A 183 -0.70 -6.31 -14.06
C ALA A 183 0.69 -5.76 -14.42
N LEU A 184 1.15 -4.73 -13.71
CA LEU A 184 2.46 -4.13 -13.89
C LEU A 184 3.58 -5.12 -13.56
N GLY A 185 3.49 -5.83 -12.43
CA GLY A 185 4.47 -6.84 -12.06
C GLY A 185 4.55 -7.98 -13.06
N CYS A 186 3.41 -8.48 -13.56
CA CYS A 186 3.40 -9.50 -14.61
C CYS A 186 4.04 -8.98 -15.90
N PHE A 187 3.76 -7.74 -16.29
CA PHE A 187 4.36 -7.11 -17.46
C PHE A 187 5.89 -7.00 -17.32
N GLU A 188 6.38 -6.51 -16.18
CA GLU A 188 7.81 -6.40 -15.88
C GLU A 188 8.49 -7.78 -15.89
N SER A 189 7.89 -8.79 -15.25
CA SER A 189 8.45 -10.14 -15.20
C SER A 189 8.47 -10.85 -16.55
N LEU A 190 7.51 -10.57 -17.44
CA LEU A 190 7.45 -11.21 -18.76
C LEU A 190 8.32 -10.51 -19.81
N THR A 191 8.42 -9.18 -19.75
CA THR A 191 9.10 -8.40 -20.79
C THR A 191 10.50 -7.93 -20.38
N GLY A 192 10.74 -7.80 -19.08
CA GLY A 192 11.93 -7.15 -18.54
C GLY A 192 11.96 -5.63 -18.73
N TYR A 193 10.87 -5.02 -19.21
CA TYR A 193 10.73 -3.56 -19.25
C TYR A 193 10.21 -3.05 -17.92
N HIS A 194 10.96 -2.12 -17.34
CA HIS A 194 10.64 -1.51 -16.05
C HIS A 194 10.28 -0.04 -16.19
N LEU A 195 9.51 0.47 -15.24
CA LEU A 195 9.29 1.89 -15.09
C LEU A 195 10.58 2.64 -14.68
N PRO A 196 10.70 3.96 -14.96
CA PRO A 196 11.97 4.69 -14.87
C PRO A 196 12.62 4.75 -13.47
N GLN A 197 11.82 4.63 -12.41
CA GLN A 197 12.29 4.67 -11.02
C GLN A 197 12.47 3.26 -10.41
N SER A 198 12.43 2.21 -11.23
CA SER A 198 12.68 0.85 -10.77
C SER A 198 14.15 0.65 -10.43
N GLY A 199 14.43 0.06 -9.26
CA GLY A 199 15.77 -0.39 -8.87
C GLY A 199 16.34 -1.43 -9.84
N SER A 200 15.48 -2.22 -10.50
CA SER A 200 15.89 -3.26 -11.46
C SER A 200 16.57 -2.70 -12.72
N LEU A 201 16.48 -1.39 -12.97
CA LEU A 201 17.24 -0.70 -14.02
C LEU A 201 18.69 -0.41 -13.63
N TYR A 202 18.99 -0.36 -12.33
CA TYR A 202 20.29 0.04 -11.79
C TYR A 202 21.11 -1.15 -11.27
N TYR A 203 20.45 -2.19 -10.76
CA TYR A 203 21.13 -3.38 -10.27
C TYR A 203 21.57 -4.29 -11.43
N LEU A 204 22.89 -4.36 -11.66
CA LEU A 204 23.50 -5.21 -12.68
C LEU A 204 23.62 -6.66 -12.18
N THR A 205 22.53 -7.41 -12.18
CA THR A 205 22.55 -8.88 -12.02
C THR A 205 21.78 -9.56 -13.14
N THR A 206 22.15 -10.80 -13.47
CA THR A 206 21.48 -11.59 -14.53
C THR A 206 20.01 -11.85 -14.23
N THR A 207 19.61 -11.84 -12.95
CA THR A 207 18.24 -12.07 -12.50
C THR A 207 17.42 -10.79 -12.39
N SER A 208 18.04 -9.64 -12.07
CA SER A 208 17.33 -8.38 -11.81
C SER A 208 16.44 -7.92 -12.97
N LYS A 209 16.81 -8.25 -14.22
CA LYS A 209 16.06 -7.81 -15.41
C LYS A 209 14.60 -8.25 -15.40
N PHE A 210 14.27 -9.42 -14.86
CA PHE A 210 12.89 -9.94 -14.84
C PHE A 210 12.26 -9.92 -13.44
N GLN A 211 12.92 -9.30 -12.47
CA GLN A 211 12.37 -9.16 -11.12
C GLN A 211 11.43 -7.96 -11.06
N PRO A 212 10.16 -8.15 -10.69
CA PRO A 212 9.18 -7.09 -10.70
C PRO A 212 9.38 -6.16 -9.50
N THR A 213 9.22 -4.88 -9.77
CA THR A 213 9.26 -3.77 -8.79
C THR A 213 7.95 -2.99 -8.77
N GLY A 214 7.20 -3.02 -9.87
CA GLY A 214 5.96 -2.28 -10.04
C GLY A 214 6.13 -0.78 -9.74
N LEU A 215 5.27 -0.26 -8.86
CA LEU A 215 5.37 1.11 -8.36
C LEU A 215 6.30 1.27 -7.14
N GLN A 216 7.20 0.32 -6.90
CA GLN A 216 8.20 0.39 -5.85
C GLN A 216 9.61 0.50 -6.44
N PHE A 217 10.57 0.94 -5.62
CA PHE A 217 11.97 0.95 -6.01
C PHE A 217 12.57 -0.46 -5.94
N ASN A 218 12.25 -1.20 -4.88
CA ASN A 218 12.84 -2.50 -4.57
C ASN A 218 11.83 -3.64 -4.72
N THR A 219 12.32 -4.80 -5.17
CA THR A 219 11.55 -6.05 -5.33
C THR A 219 10.99 -6.56 -4.00
N ASN A 220 11.70 -6.36 -2.90
CA ASN A 220 11.23 -6.72 -1.55
C ASN A 220 10.05 -5.85 -1.10
N ASP A 221 10.06 -4.55 -1.43
CA ASP A 221 8.99 -3.63 -1.09
C ASP A 221 7.74 -3.97 -1.91
N PHE A 222 7.93 -4.27 -3.20
CA PHE A 222 6.87 -4.76 -4.06
C PHE A 222 6.21 -6.03 -3.51
N ALA A 223 7.00 -7.03 -3.14
CA ALA A 223 6.51 -8.27 -2.53
C ALA A 223 5.79 -8.02 -1.20
N SER A 224 6.28 -7.08 -0.40
CA SER A 224 5.65 -6.69 0.87
C SER A 224 4.28 -6.04 0.64
N VAL A 225 4.15 -5.16 -0.35
CA VAL A 225 2.86 -4.57 -0.75
C VAL A 225 1.88 -5.67 -1.17
N LEU A 226 2.31 -6.62 -2.01
CA LEU A 226 1.45 -7.73 -2.42
C LEU A 226 0.98 -8.55 -1.20
N THR A 227 1.89 -8.93 -0.32
CA THR A 227 1.56 -9.79 0.83
C THR A 227 0.75 -9.08 1.91
N ILE A 228 0.95 -7.78 2.14
CA ILE A 228 0.16 -7.01 3.12
C ILE A 228 -1.29 -6.86 2.67
N PHE A 229 -1.52 -6.56 1.38
CA PHE A 229 -2.88 -6.32 0.88
C PHE A 229 -3.61 -7.60 0.44
N PHE A 230 -2.88 -8.70 0.23
CA PHE A 230 -3.45 -9.99 -0.18
C PHE A 230 -4.71 -10.41 0.60
N PRO A 231 -4.72 -10.50 1.95
CA PRO A 231 -5.91 -10.96 2.67
C PRO A 231 -7.11 -10.03 2.46
N LEU A 232 -6.89 -8.71 2.42
CA LEU A 232 -7.94 -7.72 2.19
C LEU A 232 -8.56 -7.89 0.81
N VAL A 233 -7.73 -8.10 -0.23
CA VAL A 233 -8.17 -8.25 -1.61
C VAL A 233 -8.95 -9.54 -1.80
N ILE A 234 -8.44 -10.66 -1.28
CA ILE A 234 -9.10 -11.97 -1.36
C ILE A 234 -10.47 -11.93 -0.67
N ILE A 235 -10.55 -11.39 0.55
CA ILE A 235 -11.83 -11.23 1.26
C ILE A 235 -12.82 -10.40 0.44
N GLN A 236 -12.35 -9.34 -0.22
CA GLN A 236 -13.24 -8.46 -0.99
C GLN A 236 -13.75 -9.12 -2.27
N VAL A 237 -12.90 -9.87 -2.98
CA VAL A 237 -13.29 -10.63 -4.18
C VAL A 237 -14.32 -11.70 -3.84
N LEU A 238 -14.18 -12.37 -2.70
CA LEU A 238 -15.07 -13.46 -2.30
C LEU A 238 -16.47 -13.02 -1.88
N LYS A 239 -16.65 -11.73 -1.55
CA LYS A 239 -17.96 -11.14 -1.29
C LYS A 239 -18.80 -11.00 -2.57
N TYR A 240 -18.21 -11.20 -3.76
CA TYR A 240 -18.94 -11.13 -5.02
C TYR A 240 -20.03 -12.23 -5.09
N PRO A 241 -21.28 -11.90 -5.49
CA PRO A 241 -22.42 -12.80 -5.33
C PRO A 241 -22.36 -14.05 -6.20
N ARG A 242 -21.72 -13.99 -7.38
CA ARG A 242 -21.66 -15.14 -8.30
C ARG A 242 -20.52 -16.07 -7.90
N LYS A 243 -20.88 -17.22 -7.30
CA LYS A 243 -19.94 -18.23 -6.76
C LYS A 243 -18.84 -18.65 -7.75
N ASN A 244 -19.20 -18.94 -8.99
CA ASN A 244 -18.21 -19.42 -9.98
C ASN A 244 -17.21 -18.31 -10.35
N ILE A 245 -17.71 -17.10 -10.60
CA ILE A 245 -16.87 -15.94 -10.96
C ILE A 245 -15.93 -15.59 -9.82
N ARG A 246 -16.42 -15.52 -8.57
CA ARG A 246 -15.55 -15.16 -7.44
C ARG A 246 -14.41 -16.16 -7.21
N VAL A 247 -14.66 -17.46 -7.44
CA VAL A 247 -13.64 -18.51 -7.27
C VAL A 247 -12.60 -18.41 -8.38
N ILE A 248 -13.03 -18.22 -9.63
CA ILE A 248 -12.12 -18.05 -10.78
C ILE A 248 -11.24 -16.81 -10.58
N VAL A 249 -11.85 -15.66 -10.25
CA VAL A 249 -11.12 -14.41 -10.05
C VAL A 249 -10.16 -14.50 -8.86
N ALA A 250 -10.60 -15.09 -7.73
CA ALA A 250 -9.71 -15.32 -6.59
C ALA A 250 -8.54 -16.24 -6.96
N GLY A 251 -8.79 -17.31 -7.71
CA GLY A 251 -7.75 -18.23 -8.18
C GLY A 251 -6.70 -17.52 -9.06
N ILE A 252 -7.14 -16.68 -9.99
CA ILE A 252 -6.24 -15.88 -10.84
C ILE A 252 -5.39 -14.93 -9.98
N ILE A 253 -6.00 -14.22 -9.04
CA ILE A 253 -5.29 -13.28 -8.15
C ILE A 253 -4.28 -14.01 -7.27
N ILE A 254 -4.65 -15.17 -6.70
CA ILE A 254 -3.75 -16.00 -5.90
C ILE A 254 -2.56 -16.45 -6.74
N MET A 255 -2.81 -16.99 -7.93
CA MET A 255 -1.76 -17.48 -8.82
C MET A 255 -0.81 -16.36 -9.24
N ALA A 256 -1.34 -15.20 -9.64
CA ALA A 256 -0.53 -14.03 -9.99
C ALA A 256 0.28 -13.52 -8.78
N THR A 257 -0.31 -13.49 -7.59
CA THR A 257 0.38 -13.06 -6.37
C THR A 257 1.52 -14.01 -6.00
N VAL A 258 1.27 -15.33 -6.06
CA VAL A 258 2.29 -16.36 -5.80
C VAL A 258 3.42 -16.26 -6.82
N PHE A 259 3.08 -16.20 -8.12
CA PHE A 259 4.05 -16.04 -9.20
C PHE A 259 4.94 -14.81 -8.97
N LEU A 260 4.34 -13.63 -8.76
CA LEU A 260 5.11 -12.41 -8.58
C LEU A 260 5.95 -12.42 -7.31
N THR A 261 5.41 -12.93 -6.20
CA THR A 261 6.17 -13.02 -4.93
C THR A 261 7.39 -13.94 -5.10
N ILE A 262 7.27 -15.05 -5.82
CA ILE A 262 8.41 -15.91 -6.15
C ILE A 262 9.40 -15.16 -7.06
N MET A 263 8.91 -14.48 -8.10
CA MET A 263 9.75 -13.72 -9.03
C MET A 263 10.54 -12.59 -8.34
N THR A 264 10.08 -12.07 -7.21
CA THR A 264 10.85 -11.09 -6.42
C THR A 264 12.03 -11.70 -5.64
N TYR A 265 12.08 -13.03 -5.48
CA TYR A 265 13.02 -13.72 -4.59
C TYR A 265 13.00 -13.27 -3.12
N SER A 266 11.95 -12.58 -2.68
CA SER A 266 11.82 -12.09 -1.30
C SER A 266 11.43 -13.23 -0.34
N ARG A 267 12.41 -13.75 0.41
CA ARG A 267 12.20 -14.87 1.35
C ARG A 267 11.16 -14.58 2.42
N MET A 268 11.19 -13.37 2.98
CA MET A 268 10.23 -12.96 4.00
C MET A 268 8.82 -12.86 3.43
N ALA A 269 8.65 -12.27 2.25
CA ALA A 269 7.34 -12.18 1.61
C ALA A 269 6.79 -13.57 1.23
N MET A 270 7.64 -14.47 0.71
CA MET A 270 7.25 -15.85 0.43
C MET A 270 6.76 -16.58 1.68
N LEU A 271 7.46 -16.43 2.81
CA LEU A 271 7.06 -17.03 4.08
C LEU A 271 5.72 -16.46 4.57
N VAL A 272 5.57 -15.13 4.56
CA VAL A 272 4.33 -14.45 4.97
C VAL A 272 3.16 -14.89 4.09
N LEU A 273 3.33 -14.92 2.77
CA LEU A 273 2.31 -15.39 1.85
C LEU A 273 1.95 -16.86 2.10
N GLY A 274 2.95 -17.72 2.34
CA GLY A 274 2.75 -19.12 2.68
C GLY A 274 1.87 -19.29 3.92
N ILE A 275 2.15 -18.54 4.99
CA ILE A 275 1.33 -18.52 6.21
C ILE A 275 -0.09 -18.02 5.90
N GLN A 276 -0.23 -16.94 5.15
CA GLN A 276 -1.55 -16.39 4.81
C GLN A 276 -2.37 -17.36 3.96
N LEU A 277 -1.75 -18.04 3.00
CA LEU A 277 -2.38 -19.11 2.24
C LEU A 277 -2.84 -20.22 3.19
N LEU A 278 -1.96 -20.77 4.04
CA LEU A 278 -2.32 -21.80 5.03
C LEU A 278 -3.51 -21.40 5.92
N LEU A 279 -3.57 -20.13 6.36
CA LEU A 279 -4.70 -19.63 7.14
C LEU A 279 -6.00 -19.57 6.30
N LEU A 280 -5.94 -19.10 5.06
CA LEU A 280 -7.08 -19.15 4.14
C LEU A 280 -7.52 -20.60 3.91
N LEU A 281 -6.58 -21.52 3.74
CA LEU A 281 -6.84 -22.95 3.58
C LEU A 281 -7.59 -23.50 4.79
N PHE A 282 -7.07 -23.28 6.01
CA PHE A 282 -7.68 -23.72 7.26
C PHE A 282 -9.11 -23.17 7.44
N SER A 283 -9.33 -21.91 7.04
CA SER A 283 -10.66 -21.31 7.10
C SER A 283 -11.65 -21.89 6.06
N TRP A 284 -11.17 -22.53 4.97
CA TRP A 284 -11.98 -23.00 3.83
C TRP A 284 -11.98 -24.53 3.64
N VAL A 285 -11.42 -25.31 4.58
CA VAL A 285 -11.20 -26.78 4.48
C VAL A 285 -12.46 -27.57 4.11
N LYS A 286 -13.68 -27.04 4.23
CA LYS A 286 -14.89 -27.76 3.84
C LYS A 286 -15.17 -27.87 2.32
N SER A 287 -14.44 -27.22 1.38
CA SER A 287 -14.89 -27.25 -0.03
C SER A 287 -13.88 -27.32 -1.19
N TYR A 288 -12.55 -27.15 -1.02
CA TYR A 288 -11.67 -26.97 -2.20
C TYR A 288 -10.27 -27.61 -2.17
N ILE A 289 -10.08 -28.70 -1.42
CA ILE A 289 -8.76 -29.36 -1.18
C ILE A 289 -7.97 -29.73 -2.46
N PHE A 290 -8.64 -29.99 -3.57
CA PHE A 290 -8.00 -30.40 -4.83
C PHE A 290 -7.37 -29.25 -5.63
N LEU A 291 -7.97 -28.06 -5.63
CA LEU A 291 -7.40 -26.85 -6.24
C LEU A 291 -6.13 -26.39 -5.51
N ILE A 292 -6.08 -26.70 -4.21
CA ILE A 292 -5.02 -26.34 -3.27
C ILE A 292 -3.78 -27.21 -3.49
N LEU A 293 -3.97 -28.53 -3.59
CA LEU A 293 -2.88 -29.46 -3.92
C LEU A 293 -2.26 -29.10 -5.27
N TYR A 294 -3.09 -28.75 -6.25
CA TYR A 294 -2.61 -28.32 -7.57
C TYR A 294 -1.77 -27.02 -7.52
N ALA A 295 -2.22 -26.00 -6.79
CA ALA A 295 -1.48 -24.73 -6.66
C ALA A 295 -0.16 -24.87 -5.87
N LEU A 296 -0.15 -25.70 -4.83
CA LEU A 296 1.07 -25.98 -4.05
C LEU A 296 2.05 -26.86 -4.82
N LEU A 297 1.57 -27.89 -5.53
CA LEU A 297 2.41 -28.73 -6.39
C LEU A 297 3.00 -27.93 -7.54
N THR A 298 2.22 -27.08 -8.20
CA THR A 298 2.72 -26.22 -9.28
C THR A 298 3.71 -25.19 -8.75
N GLY A 299 3.45 -24.54 -7.61
CA GLY A 299 4.38 -23.61 -6.97
C GLY A 299 5.69 -24.29 -6.53
N PHE A 300 5.61 -25.48 -5.93
CA PHE A 300 6.78 -26.26 -5.52
C PHE A 300 7.60 -26.75 -6.71
N LEU A 301 6.96 -27.26 -7.76
CA LEU A 301 7.63 -27.68 -8.99
C LEU A 301 8.31 -26.50 -9.68
N PHE A 302 7.67 -25.32 -9.71
CA PHE A 302 8.28 -24.10 -10.24
C PHE A 302 9.51 -23.66 -9.43
N ILE A 303 9.46 -23.73 -8.10
CA ILE A 303 10.62 -23.43 -7.24
C ILE A 303 11.77 -24.43 -7.48
N SER A 304 11.46 -25.70 -7.71
CA SER A 304 12.47 -26.73 -7.97
C SER A 304 13.17 -26.61 -9.34
N THR A 305 12.61 -25.82 -10.27
CA THR A 305 13.24 -25.55 -11.58
C THR A 305 14.21 -24.36 -11.59
N PHE A 306 14.32 -23.61 -10.50
CA PHE A 306 15.25 -22.47 -10.37
C PHE A 306 16.46 -22.74 -9.44
N TYR A 307 16.68 -24.01 -9.09
CA TYR A 307 17.94 -24.52 -8.52
C TYR A 307 18.62 -25.45 -9.51
#